data_AF-A0AAU5TLA5-F1
#
_entry.id   AF-A0AAU5TLA5-F1
#
_cell.length_a   1.000
_cell.length_b   1.000
_cell.length_c   1.000
_cell.angle_alpha   90.00
_cell.angle_beta   90.00
_cell.angle_gamma   90.00
#
_symmetry.space_group_name_H-M   'P 1'
#
loop_
_entity.id
_entity.type
_entity.pdbx_description
1 polymer ?
#
loop_
_entity_poly.entity_id
_entity_poly.type
_entity_poly.pdbx_seq_one_letter_code
_entity_poly.pdbx_strand_id
1 'polypeptide(L)'
;MFVFVCAGCGAELTAPLSQVALPVHARQKYGNGAQLPVLMRSGTFAVDPEPWGGPWRMWDEIDPGEAEARGIYAPVHALSDGTPGASVIAPGDIRGTRLIPEKRGGACCGLDGADGPNMACAGCDLPVATRVDDCSLWQVVRLGPDTVHRVPVDGVRAAPAPWAELVEREEPTSPFEPVATWGGRSGTNHYWSWSPRWEAAAGQALAHLLVASQGQPVKVPDGLTADVFQRALDALLPAGLPKRRAVLAGPGQPAPDPAADILLVPVHPQTGLTWTPPVPTAPAYPVPLPLDVWLWLVAPQPCLPYPASGRIPRDVLRDDPLPLLPNHQFRADGGTFRRTLVRLPAVRSPWLRTILDDLTRGSAAHLF
;
A
#
# COMPACT_ATOMS: atom_id res chain seq x y z
N MET A 1 17.56 8.27 -15.61
CA MET A 1 16.98 8.88 -14.39
C MET A 1 16.20 10.11 -14.80
N PHE A 2 15.47 10.75 -13.88
CA PHE A 2 14.67 11.94 -14.18
C PHE A 2 14.87 13.02 -13.13
N VAL A 3 14.92 14.27 -13.58
CA VAL A 3 14.79 15.44 -12.70
C VAL A 3 13.44 16.09 -13.00
N PHE A 4 12.77 16.58 -11.96
CA PHE A 4 11.57 17.38 -12.12
C PHE A 4 11.95 18.86 -12.07
N VAL A 5 11.46 19.63 -13.03
CA VAL A 5 11.69 21.08 -13.13
C VAL A 5 10.36 21.82 -13.02
N CYS A 6 10.39 23.06 -12.54
CA CYS A 6 9.22 23.92 -12.49
C CYS A 6 8.74 24.27 -13.91
N ALA A 7 7.45 24.12 -14.19
CA ALA A 7 6.88 24.50 -15.48
C ALA A 7 6.93 26.02 -15.74
N GLY A 8 6.94 26.84 -14.69
CA GLY A 8 6.95 28.30 -14.80
C GLY A 8 8.31 28.90 -15.16
N CYS A 9 9.38 28.47 -14.46
CA CYS A 9 10.71 29.07 -14.62
C CYS A 9 11.82 28.08 -14.98
N GLY A 10 11.53 26.78 -15.12
CA GLY A 10 12.52 25.76 -15.46
C GLY A 10 13.49 25.39 -14.34
N ALA A 11 13.34 25.95 -13.13
CA ALA A 11 14.19 25.61 -12.00
C ALA A 11 14.07 24.13 -11.61
N GLU A 12 15.19 23.46 -11.33
CA GLU A 12 15.20 22.10 -10.82
C GLU A 12 14.56 22.03 -9.43
N LEU A 13 13.63 21.08 -9.27
CA LEU A 13 12.86 20.88 -8.04
C LEU A 13 13.23 19.58 -7.32
N THR A 14 14.01 18.69 -7.92
CA THR A 14 14.39 17.41 -7.31
C THR A 14 15.84 17.06 -7.59
N ALA A 15 16.40 16.18 -6.76
CA ALA A 15 17.55 15.37 -7.20
C ALA A 15 17.17 14.48 -8.40
N PRO A 16 18.13 13.85 -9.11
CA PRO A 16 17.83 12.78 -10.06
C PRO A 16 17.15 11.59 -9.39
N LEU A 17 15.98 11.19 -9.90
CA LEU A 17 15.16 10.11 -9.35
C LEU A 17 14.97 8.97 -10.36
N SER A 18 14.75 7.76 -9.84
CA SER A 18 14.41 6.57 -10.62
C SER A 18 12.93 6.23 -10.48
N GLN A 19 12.28 5.90 -11.59
CA GLN A 19 10.86 5.55 -11.56
C GLN A 19 10.67 4.14 -10.99
N VAL A 20 9.71 4.00 -10.08
CA VAL A 20 9.25 2.72 -9.51
C VAL A 20 7.71 2.64 -9.55
N ALA A 21 7.16 1.49 -9.18
CA ALA A 21 5.72 1.32 -9.01
C ALA A 21 5.23 2.05 -7.76
N LEU A 22 3.99 2.54 -7.79
CA LEU A 22 3.38 3.15 -6.61
C LEU A 22 3.12 2.06 -5.54
N PRO A 23 3.61 2.23 -4.29
CA PRO A 23 3.33 1.28 -3.23
C PRO A 23 1.83 1.14 -2.96
N VAL A 24 1.36 -0.08 -2.67
CA VAL A 24 -0.06 -0.36 -2.38
C VAL A 24 -0.61 0.51 -1.24
N HIS A 25 0.22 0.80 -0.24
CA HIS A 25 -0.14 1.59 0.94
C HIS A 25 -0.11 3.11 0.69
N ALA A 26 0.13 3.58 -0.54
CA ALA A 26 0.26 5.02 -0.85
C ALA A 26 -0.95 5.89 -0.49
N ARG A 27 -2.12 5.28 -0.28
CA ARG A 27 -3.36 5.97 0.11
C ARG A 27 -4.02 5.37 1.34
N GLN A 28 -3.28 4.53 2.07
CA GLN A 28 -3.68 4.04 3.37
C GLN A 28 -3.74 5.21 4.36
N LYS A 29 -4.77 5.21 5.21
CA LYS A 29 -4.84 6.02 6.43
C LYS A 29 -4.77 5.05 7.61
N TYR A 30 -3.85 5.26 8.54
CA TYR A 30 -3.53 4.26 9.55
C TYR A 30 -3.71 4.78 10.97
N GLY A 31 -4.73 4.26 11.66
CA GLY A 31 -4.99 4.59 13.06
C GLY A 31 -5.24 6.08 13.30
N ASN A 32 -4.93 6.52 14.52
CA ASN A 32 -4.95 7.93 14.91
C ASN A 32 -3.67 8.24 15.70
N GLY A 33 -3.01 9.36 15.40
CA GLY A 33 -1.77 9.79 16.08
C GLY A 33 -0.52 8.96 15.74
N ALA A 34 -0.59 8.03 14.78
CA ALA A 34 0.57 7.25 14.34
C ALA A 34 1.52 8.12 13.50
N GLN A 35 2.82 8.02 13.71
CA GLN A 35 3.83 8.64 12.87
C GLN A 35 4.32 7.62 11.84
N LEU A 36 3.66 7.58 10.69
CA LEU A 36 4.06 6.69 9.60
C LEU A 36 5.38 7.16 8.96
N PRO A 37 6.20 6.22 8.46
CA PRO A 37 7.45 6.56 7.81
C PRO A 37 7.22 7.15 6.41
N VAL A 38 8.32 7.47 5.74
CA VAL A 38 8.30 7.96 4.35
C VAL A 38 7.77 6.88 3.41
N LEU A 39 6.85 7.27 2.54
CA LEU A 39 6.20 6.38 1.57
C LEU A 39 7.19 5.80 0.56
N MET A 40 8.00 6.69 -0.04
CA MET A 40 8.91 6.35 -1.13
C MET A 40 10.33 6.19 -0.61
N ARG A 41 11.07 5.21 -1.13
CA ARG A 41 12.53 5.13 -0.93
C ARG A 41 13.17 6.39 -1.53
N SER A 42 14.13 7.01 -0.83
CA SER A 42 14.84 8.18 -1.38
C SER A 42 15.51 7.86 -2.71
N GLY A 43 15.54 8.83 -3.62
CA GLY A 43 16.06 8.66 -4.98
C GLY A 43 15.08 7.97 -5.93
N THR A 44 13.83 7.76 -5.51
CA THR A 44 12.78 7.14 -6.33
C THR A 44 11.54 8.01 -6.44
N PHE A 45 10.76 7.77 -7.49
CA PHE A 45 9.43 8.34 -7.64
C PHE A 45 8.46 7.35 -8.27
N ALA A 46 7.17 7.51 -7.98
CA ALA A 46 6.09 6.81 -8.67
C ALA A 46 5.12 7.83 -9.27
N VAL A 47 4.36 7.43 -10.29
CA VAL A 47 3.25 8.23 -10.80
C VAL A 47 1.96 7.68 -10.19
N ASP A 48 1.21 8.53 -9.48
CA ASP A 48 -0.12 8.17 -8.98
C ASP A 48 -1.14 8.36 -10.12
N PRO A 49 -1.73 7.27 -10.65
CA PRO A 49 -2.64 7.36 -11.79
C PRO A 49 -3.97 7.99 -11.41
N GLU A 50 -4.27 8.13 -10.12
CA GLU A 50 -5.57 8.60 -9.66
C GLU A 50 -5.54 10.06 -9.21
N PRO A 51 -6.66 10.78 -9.36
CA PRO A 51 -6.88 12.08 -8.71
C PRO A 51 -6.61 12.02 -7.19
N TRP A 52 -6.05 13.09 -6.64
CA TRP A 52 -5.80 13.22 -5.20
C TRP A 52 -6.09 14.65 -4.72
N GLY A 53 -6.61 14.76 -3.50
CA GLY A 53 -6.95 16.04 -2.89
C GLY A 53 -8.27 16.61 -3.39
N GLY A 54 -8.64 17.81 -2.94
CA GLY A 54 -9.82 18.50 -3.42
C GLY A 54 -9.66 19.05 -4.86
N PRO A 55 -10.76 19.46 -5.51
CA PRO A 55 -12.13 19.38 -5.01
C PRO A 55 -12.68 17.95 -5.01
N TRP A 56 -13.67 17.68 -4.16
CA TRP A 56 -14.31 16.39 -4.00
C TRP A 56 -15.78 16.45 -4.44
N ARG A 57 -16.24 15.48 -5.22
CA ARG A 57 -17.66 15.25 -5.53
C ARG A 57 -18.17 14.01 -4.82
N MET A 58 -19.38 14.10 -4.28
CA MET A 58 -20.08 12.96 -3.69
C MET A 58 -20.47 11.97 -4.78
N TRP A 59 -20.58 10.69 -4.43
CA TRP A 59 -20.91 9.65 -5.40
C TRP A 59 -22.21 9.91 -6.15
N ASP A 60 -23.25 10.41 -5.47
CA ASP A 60 -24.56 10.68 -6.08
C ASP A 60 -24.52 11.81 -7.13
N GLU A 61 -23.44 12.59 -7.17
CA GLU A 61 -23.20 13.66 -8.15
C GLU A 61 -22.45 13.17 -9.40
N ILE A 62 -22.02 11.90 -9.42
CA ILE A 62 -21.13 11.37 -10.45
C ILE A 62 -21.92 10.43 -11.36
N ASP A 63 -21.84 10.70 -12.66
CA ASP A 63 -22.48 9.84 -13.65
C ASP A 63 -21.86 8.43 -13.61
N PRO A 64 -22.66 7.35 -13.66
CA PRO A 64 -22.15 5.99 -13.62
C PRO A 64 -21.12 5.67 -14.74
N GLY A 65 -21.28 6.25 -15.93
CA GLY A 65 -20.33 6.12 -17.03
C GLY A 65 -19.02 6.86 -16.76
N GLU A 66 -19.09 8.02 -16.10
CA GLU A 66 -17.90 8.74 -15.62
C GLU A 66 -17.13 7.91 -14.58
N ALA A 67 -17.85 7.31 -13.60
CA ALA A 67 -17.23 6.46 -12.59
C ALA A 67 -16.52 5.24 -13.21
N GLU A 68 -17.15 4.59 -14.20
CA GLU A 68 -16.56 3.47 -14.93
C GLU A 68 -15.34 3.89 -15.76
N ALA A 69 -15.37 5.05 -16.41
CA ALA A 69 -14.19 5.60 -17.11
C ALA A 69 -13.01 5.86 -16.15
N ARG A 70 -13.30 6.15 -14.87
CA ARG A 70 -12.32 6.25 -13.78
C ARG A 70 -11.99 4.90 -13.13
N GLY A 71 -12.52 3.79 -13.66
CA GLY A 71 -12.28 2.42 -13.19
C GLY A 71 -12.92 2.11 -11.85
N ILE A 72 -14.10 2.67 -11.56
CA ILE A 72 -14.83 2.51 -10.30
C ILE A 72 -16.20 1.91 -10.61
N TYR A 73 -16.50 0.78 -9.99
CA TYR A 73 -17.62 -0.09 -10.35
C TYR A 73 -18.64 -0.26 -9.22
N ALA A 74 -18.42 0.38 -8.08
CA ALA A 74 -19.31 0.40 -6.92
C ALA A 74 -19.24 1.75 -6.18
N PRO A 75 -20.29 2.11 -5.41
CA PRO A 75 -20.34 3.36 -4.68
C PRO A 75 -19.16 3.57 -3.73
N VAL A 76 -18.71 4.82 -3.65
CA VAL A 76 -17.74 5.31 -2.66
C VAL A 76 -18.31 6.54 -1.96
N HIS A 77 -17.62 7.03 -0.92
CA HIS A 77 -18.10 8.25 -0.25
C HIS A 77 -17.99 9.50 -1.13
N ALA A 78 -16.80 9.72 -1.71
CA ALA A 78 -16.51 10.84 -2.59
C ALA A 78 -15.36 10.51 -3.53
N LEU A 79 -15.28 11.21 -4.67
CA LEU A 79 -14.18 11.17 -5.61
C LEU A 79 -13.50 12.52 -5.72
N SER A 80 -12.18 12.47 -5.85
CA SER A 80 -11.36 13.65 -6.14
C SER A 80 -11.49 13.98 -7.63
N ASP A 81 -11.64 15.27 -7.91
CA ASP A 81 -11.51 15.85 -9.25
C ASP A 81 -10.18 16.57 -9.46
N GLY A 82 -9.20 16.32 -8.58
CA GLY A 82 -7.83 16.76 -8.82
C GLY A 82 -7.25 16.13 -10.09
N THR A 83 -6.24 16.76 -10.67
CA THR A 83 -5.57 16.21 -11.85
C THR A 83 -4.88 14.88 -11.50
N PRO A 84 -5.16 13.77 -12.23
CA PRO A 84 -4.42 12.52 -12.06
C PRO A 84 -2.97 12.64 -12.57
N GLY A 85 -2.12 11.67 -12.24
CA GLY A 85 -0.75 11.62 -12.77
C GLY A 85 0.30 12.37 -11.94
N ALA A 86 -0.03 12.71 -10.69
CA ALA A 86 0.92 13.34 -9.78
C ALA A 86 2.16 12.45 -9.57
N SER A 87 3.35 13.06 -9.56
CA SER A 87 4.59 12.36 -9.26
C SER A 87 4.85 12.36 -7.76
N VAL A 88 5.01 11.18 -7.18
CA VAL A 88 5.09 10.92 -5.75
C VAL A 88 6.54 10.63 -5.37
N ILE A 89 7.10 11.40 -4.45
CA ILE A 89 8.52 11.35 -4.06
C ILE A 89 8.69 11.34 -2.54
N ALA A 90 9.88 10.96 -2.06
CA ALA A 90 10.25 11.15 -0.66
C ALA A 90 10.37 12.65 -0.35
N PRO A 91 9.91 13.13 0.82
CA PRO A 91 10.04 14.54 1.18
C PRO A 91 11.48 15.07 1.20
N GLY A 92 12.48 14.21 1.39
CA GLY A 92 13.90 14.59 1.34
C GLY A 92 14.45 14.80 -0.07
N ASP A 93 13.74 14.39 -1.12
CA ASP A 93 14.20 14.46 -2.50
C ASP A 93 13.82 15.79 -3.20
N ILE A 94 12.96 16.59 -2.58
CA ILE A 94 12.53 17.90 -3.11
C ILE A 94 13.51 19.02 -2.71
N ARG A 95 13.72 19.97 -3.62
CA ARG A 95 14.66 21.10 -3.50
C ARG A 95 14.06 22.34 -4.15
N GLY A 96 14.59 23.52 -3.82
CA GLY A 96 14.19 24.76 -4.49
C GLY A 96 12.71 25.13 -4.30
N THR A 97 12.09 24.68 -3.22
CA THR A 97 10.69 24.95 -2.87
C THR A 97 10.55 25.51 -1.47
N ARG A 98 9.53 26.35 -1.26
CA ARG A 98 9.13 26.87 0.06
C ARG A 98 7.71 26.45 0.38
N LEU A 99 7.41 26.25 1.67
CA LEU A 99 6.02 26.03 2.11
C LEU A 99 5.20 27.30 1.91
N ILE A 100 3.91 27.12 1.64
CA ILE A 100 2.90 28.19 1.57
C ILE A 100 2.21 28.22 2.94
N PRO A 101 2.51 29.19 3.82
CA PRO A 101 2.06 29.19 5.21
C PRO A 101 0.54 29.18 5.40
N GLU A 102 -0.21 29.64 4.41
CA GLU A 102 -1.68 29.72 4.40
C GLU A 102 -2.34 28.38 4.03
N LYS A 103 -1.56 27.40 3.55
CA LYS A 103 -2.03 26.10 3.03
C LYS A 103 -1.67 24.96 3.98
N ARG A 104 -2.03 25.10 5.26
CA ARG A 104 -1.69 24.11 6.31
C ARG A 104 -2.66 22.94 6.40
N GLY A 105 -3.86 23.03 5.82
CA GLY A 105 -4.89 22.02 5.94
C GLY A 105 -5.60 22.00 7.30
N GLY A 106 -6.41 20.97 7.53
CA GLY A 106 -7.12 20.72 8.79
C GLY A 106 -6.32 19.85 9.77
N ALA A 107 -5.01 19.82 9.59
CA ALA A 107 -4.14 18.80 10.14
C ALA A 107 -4.00 18.85 11.67
N CYS A 108 -3.83 17.67 12.27
CA CYS A 108 -3.69 17.53 13.72
C CYS A 108 -2.23 17.64 14.19
N CYS A 109 -1.30 17.05 13.43
CA CYS A 109 0.11 16.86 13.79
C CYS A 109 1.10 17.27 12.68
N GLY A 110 0.64 17.65 11.49
CA GLY A 110 1.49 17.98 10.34
C GLY A 110 0.76 18.68 9.21
N LEU A 111 1.03 18.31 7.96
CA LEU A 111 0.30 18.74 6.77
C LEU A 111 -0.48 17.54 6.20
N ASP A 112 -1.80 17.66 6.09
CA ASP A 112 -2.66 16.60 5.51
C ASP A 112 -2.76 16.72 3.97
N GLY A 113 -2.36 17.88 3.43
CA GLY A 113 -2.43 18.27 2.03
C GLY A 113 -3.85 18.45 1.47
N ALA A 114 -4.87 18.53 2.33
CA ALA A 114 -6.27 18.66 1.90
C ALA A 114 -6.55 19.97 1.13
N ASP A 115 -5.79 21.04 1.42
CA ASP A 115 -5.93 22.36 0.77
C ASP A 115 -5.32 22.46 -0.64
N GLY A 116 -4.80 21.34 -1.17
CA GLY A 116 -4.11 21.28 -2.45
C GLY A 116 -2.60 21.58 -2.33
N PRO A 117 -1.98 22.17 -3.37
CA PRO A 117 -0.56 22.53 -3.34
C PRO A 117 -0.22 23.46 -2.16
N ASN A 118 0.72 23.01 -1.33
CA ASN A 118 1.21 23.73 -0.15
C ASN A 118 2.73 24.01 -0.23
N MET A 119 3.34 23.74 -1.38
CA MET A 119 4.73 24.08 -1.70
C MET A 119 4.78 24.87 -3.01
N ALA A 120 5.50 25.99 -2.98
CA ALA A 120 5.76 26.85 -4.14
C ALA A 120 7.22 26.77 -4.58
N CYS A 121 7.47 26.92 -5.87
CA CYS A 121 8.81 27.09 -6.42
C CYS A 121 9.45 28.35 -5.82
N ALA A 122 10.65 28.25 -5.28
CA ALA A 122 11.34 29.39 -4.67
C ALA A 122 11.77 30.46 -5.70
N GLY A 123 11.82 30.12 -6.99
CA GLY A 123 12.24 31.04 -8.05
C GLY A 123 11.12 31.85 -8.71
N CYS A 124 9.89 31.33 -8.74
CA CYS A 124 8.76 32.00 -9.42
C CYS A 124 7.43 31.94 -8.65
N ASP A 125 7.44 31.40 -7.43
CA ASP A 125 6.28 31.29 -6.54
C ASP A 125 5.10 30.45 -7.06
N LEU A 126 5.23 29.79 -8.21
CA LEU A 126 4.24 28.85 -8.71
C LEU A 126 4.04 27.71 -7.69
N PRO A 127 2.80 27.41 -7.26
CA PRO A 127 2.53 26.20 -6.47
C PRO A 127 2.81 24.95 -7.30
N VAL A 128 3.75 24.11 -6.86
CA VAL A 128 4.28 22.98 -7.64
C VAL A 128 4.09 21.63 -6.96
N ALA A 129 3.80 21.60 -5.66
CA ALA A 129 3.67 20.34 -4.94
C ALA A 129 2.80 20.42 -3.69
N THR A 130 2.33 19.26 -3.24
CA THR A 130 1.68 19.05 -1.95
C THR A 130 2.54 18.11 -1.09
N ARG A 131 3.00 18.61 0.05
CA ARG A 131 3.62 17.84 1.11
C ARG A 131 2.55 17.31 2.06
N VAL A 132 2.68 16.03 2.42
CA VAL A 132 1.89 15.35 3.43
C VAL A 132 2.83 14.76 4.47
N ASP A 133 2.61 15.10 5.73
CA ASP A 133 3.31 14.56 6.91
C ASP A 133 2.48 14.57 8.20
N ASP A 134 1.14 14.71 8.07
CA ASP A 134 0.24 14.58 9.21
C ASP A 134 0.22 13.15 9.78
N CYS A 135 -0.19 13.03 11.04
CA CYS A 135 -0.33 11.73 11.68
C CYS A 135 -1.30 10.84 10.91
N SER A 136 -1.04 9.53 10.97
CA SER A 136 -1.86 8.50 10.31
C SER A 136 -1.78 8.52 8.79
N LEU A 137 -0.98 9.41 8.20
CA LEU A 137 -0.70 9.49 6.76
C LEU A 137 0.77 9.21 6.48
N TRP A 138 1.03 8.52 5.36
CA TRP A 138 2.39 8.28 4.90
C TRP A 138 3.07 9.58 4.49
N GLN A 139 4.31 9.79 4.94
CA GLN A 139 5.03 11.02 4.62
C GLN A 139 5.44 11.03 3.15
N VAL A 140 5.06 12.07 2.43
CA VAL A 140 5.22 12.11 0.97
C VAL A 140 5.18 13.54 0.42
N VAL A 141 5.78 13.75 -0.74
CA VAL A 141 5.51 14.93 -1.57
C VAL A 141 4.94 14.51 -2.91
N ARG A 142 3.86 15.17 -3.32
CA ARG A 142 3.13 14.96 -4.57
C ARG A 142 3.37 16.18 -5.47
N LEU A 143 4.14 16.03 -6.53
CA LEU A 143 4.39 17.06 -7.53
C LEU A 143 3.19 17.18 -8.47
N GLY A 144 2.73 18.40 -8.72
CA GLY A 144 1.54 18.67 -9.53
C GLY A 144 1.82 18.39 -11.01
N PRO A 145 1.05 17.50 -11.67
CA PRO A 145 1.34 17.01 -13.02
C PRO A 145 1.40 18.12 -14.08
N ASP A 146 0.62 19.19 -13.89
CA ASP A 146 0.56 20.34 -14.82
C ASP A 146 1.54 21.47 -14.47
N THR A 147 2.19 21.36 -13.30
CA THR A 147 3.03 22.44 -12.72
C THR A 147 4.51 22.08 -12.68
N VAL A 148 4.84 20.81 -12.95
CA VAL A 148 6.21 20.33 -13.07
C VAL A 148 6.40 19.57 -14.38
N HIS A 149 7.60 19.64 -14.95
CA HIS A 149 7.99 18.85 -16.10
C HIS A 149 9.03 17.82 -15.70
N ARG A 150 8.85 16.60 -16.21
CA ARG A 150 9.78 15.50 -16.04
C ARG A 150 10.81 15.53 -17.16
N VAL A 151 12.07 15.76 -16.82
CA VAL A 151 13.19 15.84 -17.79
C VAL A 151 14.09 14.62 -17.61
N PRO A 152 14.41 13.87 -18.68
CA PRO A 152 15.39 12.80 -18.61
C PRO A 152 16.78 13.38 -18.33
N VAL A 153 17.50 12.79 -17.37
CA VAL A 153 18.94 13.07 -17.19
C VAL A 153 19.70 12.22 -18.20
N ASP A 154 20.68 12.82 -18.91
CA ASP A 154 21.49 12.17 -19.94
C ASP A 154 21.91 10.75 -19.54
N GLY A 155 21.53 9.77 -20.37
CA GLY A 155 21.77 8.36 -20.14
C GLY A 155 20.63 7.47 -20.64
N VAL A 156 20.98 6.25 -21.04
CA VAL A 156 20.00 5.22 -21.43
C VAL A 156 19.10 4.94 -20.22
N ARG A 157 17.77 4.93 -20.42
CA ARG A 157 16.82 4.47 -19.40
C ARG A 157 17.23 3.05 -19.01
N ALA A 158 17.73 2.87 -17.78
CA ALA A 158 18.05 1.55 -17.28
C ALA A 158 16.81 0.66 -17.41
N ALA A 159 16.99 -0.49 -18.06
CA ALA A 159 15.93 -1.49 -18.13
C ALA A 159 15.56 -1.92 -16.70
N PRO A 160 14.28 -2.25 -16.44
CA PRO A 160 13.91 -2.83 -15.16
C PRO A 160 14.75 -4.07 -14.86
N ALA A 161 15.16 -4.23 -13.60
CA ALA A 161 15.93 -5.38 -13.16
C ALA A 161 15.11 -6.67 -13.36
N PRO A 162 15.72 -7.77 -13.83
CA PRO A 162 15.02 -9.04 -13.94
C PRO A 162 14.62 -9.56 -12.56
N TRP A 163 13.59 -10.42 -12.51
CA TRP A 163 13.06 -10.98 -11.26
C TRP A 163 14.13 -11.65 -10.38
N ALA A 164 15.09 -12.35 -10.97
CA ALA A 164 16.14 -13.03 -10.22
C ALA A 164 16.99 -12.05 -9.38
N GLU A 165 17.36 -10.92 -9.98
CA GLU A 165 18.14 -9.88 -9.30
C GLU A 165 17.31 -9.19 -8.19
N LEU A 166 16.02 -8.99 -8.43
CA LEU A 166 15.13 -8.38 -7.44
C LEU A 166 14.92 -9.28 -6.21
N VAL A 167 14.77 -10.59 -6.39
CA VAL A 167 14.63 -11.54 -5.29
C VAL A 167 15.89 -11.60 -4.42
N GLU A 168 17.07 -11.42 -5.01
CA GLU A 168 18.34 -11.40 -4.27
C GLU A 168 18.58 -10.07 -3.53
N ARG A 169 18.13 -8.94 -4.10
CA ARG A 169 18.43 -7.60 -3.58
C ARG A 169 17.36 -7.04 -2.65
N GLU A 170 16.11 -7.46 -2.79
CA GLU A 170 15.01 -6.90 -2.01
C GLU A 170 15.00 -7.48 -0.60
N GLU A 171 15.02 -6.60 0.41
CA GLU A 171 14.89 -7.02 1.79
C GLU A 171 13.42 -7.29 2.11
N PRO A 172 13.07 -8.49 2.61
CA PRO A 172 11.71 -8.76 3.04
C PRO A 172 11.27 -7.81 4.16
N THR A 173 10.03 -7.33 4.09
CA THR A 173 9.46 -6.49 5.15
C THR A 173 9.01 -7.39 6.30
N SER A 174 9.54 -7.17 7.51
CA SER A 174 9.09 -7.86 8.73
C SER A 174 7.57 -7.63 8.95
N PRO A 175 6.81 -8.67 9.33
CA PRO A 175 5.38 -8.54 9.66
C PRO A 175 5.14 -7.68 10.89
N PHE A 176 6.16 -7.49 11.73
CA PHE A 176 6.11 -6.71 12.96
C PHE A 176 7.10 -5.56 12.93
N GLU A 177 6.67 -4.38 13.34
CA GLU A 177 7.53 -3.21 13.47
C GLU A 177 7.09 -2.30 14.64
N PRO A 178 8.01 -1.51 15.22
CA PRO A 178 7.65 -0.45 16.15
C PRO A 178 6.97 0.71 15.40
N VAL A 179 5.73 1.01 15.75
CA VAL A 179 4.96 2.14 15.21
C VAL A 179 5.11 3.33 16.14
N ALA A 180 5.75 4.40 15.65
CA ALA A 180 5.91 5.65 16.40
C ALA A 180 4.56 6.38 16.58
N THR A 181 4.43 7.15 17.66
CA THR A 181 3.21 7.91 17.99
C THR A 181 3.53 9.33 18.40
N TRP A 182 2.68 10.27 17.99
CA TRP A 182 2.72 11.66 18.47
C TRP A 182 2.21 11.74 19.93
N GLY A 183 3.08 12.17 20.85
CA GLY A 183 2.71 12.46 22.25
C GLY A 183 2.51 11.22 23.14
N GLY A 184 3.51 10.35 23.24
CA GLY A 184 3.45 9.06 23.94
C GLY A 184 2.78 9.11 25.32
N ARG A 185 1.66 8.40 25.49
CA ARG A 185 1.12 8.07 26.80
C ARG A 185 1.97 6.96 27.39
N SER A 186 2.69 7.26 28.48
CA SER A 186 3.42 6.29 29.33
C SER A 186 4.88 5.97 28.98
N GLY A 187 5.59 6.85 28.29
CA GLY A 187 7.07 6.85 28.30
C GLY A 187 7.77 6.08 27.17
N THR A 188 7.06 5.43 26.25
CA THR A 188 7.60 5.01 24.95
C THR A 188 6.93 5.80 23.83
N ASN A 189 7.72 6.42 22.94
CA ASN A 189 7.20 7.14 21.77
C ASN A 189 6.75 6.21 20.62
N HIS A 190 6.58 4.91 20.90
CA HIS A 190 6.21 3.88 19.94
C HIS A 190 5.53 2.68 20.64
N TYR A 191 4.78 1.89 19.87
CA TYR A 191 4.23 0.58 20.26
C TYR A 191 4.57 -0.46 19.19
N TRP A 192 4.76 -1.73 19.58
CA TRP A 192 4.93 -2.81 18.61
C TRP A 192 3.59 -3.26 18.06
N SER A 193 3.51 -3.39 16.73
CA SER A 193 2.29 -3.78 16.02
C SER A 193 2.61 -4.61 14.79
N TRP A 194 1.56 -5.16 14.17
CA TRP A 194 1.64 -5.54 12.76
C TRP A 194 2.02 -4.33 11.92
N SER A 195 2.82 -4.58 10.88
CA SER A 195 3.27 -3.53 9.96
C SER A 195 2.09 -2.97 9.17
N PRO A 196 1.89 -1.64 9.13
CA PRO A 196 0.89 -1.02 8.26
C PRO A 196 1.04 -1.41 6.78
N ARG A 197 2.28 -1.70 6.33
CA ARG A 197 2.54 -2.19 4.96
C ARG A 197 1.95 -3.58 4.74
N TRP A 198 2.07 -4.47 5.73
CA TRP A 198 1.46 -5.79 5.69
C TRP A 198 -0.06 -5.72 5.71
N GLU A 199 -0.64 -4.88 6.56
CA GLU A 199 -2.09 -4.69 6.62
C GLU A 199 -2.64 -4.18 5.27
N ALA A 200 -1.98 -3.21 4.64
CA ALA A 200 -2.34 -2.70 3.32
C ALA A 200 -2.19 -3.77 2.22
N ALA A 201 -1.07 -4.50 2.20
CA ALA A 201 -0.85 -5.59 1.25
C ALA A 201 -1.92 -6.68 1.37
N ALA A 202 -2.27 -7.06 2.60
CA ALA A 202 -3.33 -8.01 2.86
C ALA A 202 -4.71 -7.48 2.46
N GLY A 203 -5.00 -6.20 2.71
CA GLY A 203 -6.23 -5.56 2.27
C GLY A 203 -6.41 -5.64 0.75
N GLN A 204 -5.37 -5.31 -0.02
CA GLN A 204 -5.39 -5.46 -1.48
C GLN A 204 -5.57 -6.92 -1.92
N ALA A 205 -4.74 -7.82 -1.39
CA ALA A 205 -4.78 -9.24 -1.77
C ALA A 205 -6.11 -9.90 -1.40
N LEU A 206 -6.72 -9.53 -0.28
CA LEU A 206 -8.03 -10.04 0.15
C LEU A 206 -9.14 -9.66 -0.83
N ALA A 207 -9.12 -8.44 -1.38
CA ALA A 207 -10.09 -8.04 -2.42
C ALA A 207 -9.95 -8.91 -3.69
N HIS A 208 -8.71 -9.18 -4.12
CA HIS A 208 -8.45 -10.10 -5.24
C HIS A 208 -8.83 -11.55 -4.92
N LEU A 209 -8.59 -12.02 -3.69
CA LEU A 209 -8.97 -13.35 -3.23
C LEU A 209 -10.50 -13.54 -3.25
N LEU A 210 -11.27 -12.53 -2.83
CA LEU A 210 -12.73 -12.60 -2.93
C LEU A 210 -13.18 -12.70 -4.39
N VAL A 211 -12.62 -11.90 -5.29
CA VAL A 211 -12.96 -12.01 -6.73
C VAL A 211 -12.59 -13.41 -7.26
N ALA A 212 -11.40 -13.90 -6.93
CA ALA A 212 -10.93 -15.22 -7.32
C ALA A 212 -11.73 -16.37 -6.69
N SER A 213 -12.37 -16.13 -5.56
CA SER A 213 -13.19 -17.11 -4.83
C SER A 213 -14.46 -17.49 -5.60
N GLN A 214 -14.98 -16.57 -6.43
CA GLN A 214 -16.28 -16.72 -7.08
C GLN A 214 -17.42 -17.10 -6.11
N GLY A 215 -17.34 -16.66 -4.85
CA GLY A 215 -18.31 -16.97 -3.79
C GLY A 215 -18.11 -18.35 -3.13
N GLN A 216 -17.06 -19.08 -3.48
CA GLN A 216 -16.70 -20.35 -2.85
C GLN A 216 -15.71 -20.14 -1.69
N PRO A 217 -15.70 -20.98 -0.66
CA PRO A 217 -14.69 -20.90 0.40
C PRO A 217 -13.28 -21.09 -0.17
N VAL A 218 -12.30 -20.37 0.39
CA VAL A 218 -10.90 -20.42 -0.04
C VAL A 218 -10.04 -21.00 1.08
N LYS A 219 -9.13 -21.92 0.73
CA LYS A 219 -8.06 -22.40 1.62
C LYS A 219 -6.74 -21.82 1.15
N VAL A 220 -6.08 -21.07 2.03
CA VAL A 220 -4.72 -20.56 1.82
C VAL A 220 -3.67 -21.51 2.43
N PRO A 221 -2.39 -21.39 2.05
CA PRO A 221 -1.29 -22.10 2.71
C PRO A 221 -1.28 -21.87 4.23
N ASP A 222 -0.80 -22.86 4.99
CA ASP A 222 -0.69 -22.75 6.45
C ASP A 222 0.41 -21.77 6.89
N GLY A 223 0.56 -21.58 8.20
CA GLY A 223 1.52 -20.64 8.78
C GLY A 223 1.08 -19.18 8.63
N LEU A 224 2.03 -18.28 8.39
CA LEU A 224 1.76 -16.84 8.33
C LEU A 224 0.72 -16.45 7.27
N THR A 225 0.66 -17.17 6.15
CA THR A 225 -0.36 -16.93 5.12
C THR A 225 -1.77 -17.19 5.67
N ALA A 226 -1.95 -18.23 6.48
CA ALA A 226 -3.21 -18.50 7.16
C ALA A 226 -3.51 -17.46 8.25
N ASP A 227 -2.49 -17.03 9.02
CA ASP A 227 -2.64 -16.00 10.05
C ASP A 227 -3.12 -14.66 9.47
N VAL A 228 -2.66 -14.32 8.27
CA VAL A 228 -3.01 -13.07 7.57
C VAL A 228 -4.37 -13.15 6.86
N PHE A 229 -4.68 -14.27 6.20
CA PHE A 229 -5.84 -14.32 5.29
C PHE A 229 -6.98 -15.22 5.75
N GLN A 230 -6.72 -16.37 6.38
CA GLN A 230 -7.74 -17.41 6.54
C GLN A 230 -8.91 -16.94 7.41
N ARG A 231 -8.64 -16.21 8.50
CA ARG A 231 -9.69 -15.68 9.38
C ARG A 231 -10.64 -14.73 8.65
N ALA A 232 -10.10 -13.82 7.83
CA ALA A 232 -10.91 -12.88 7.08
C ALA A 232 -11.71 -13.60 5.98
N LEU A 233 -11.11 -14.58 5.30
CA LEU A 233 -11.79 -15.39 4.29
C LEU A 233 -12.94 -16.21 4.89
N ASP A 234 -12.71 -16.87 6.02
CA ASP A 234 -13.74 -17.68 6.70
C ASP A 234 -14.92 -16.83 7.21
N ALA A 235 -14.69 -15.55 7.50
CA ALA A 235 -15.73 -14.62 7.93
C ALA A 235 -16.50 -13.97 6.76
N LEU A 236 -15.85 -13.79 5.60
CA LEU A 236 -16.43 -13.13 4.42
C LEU A 236 -17.06 -14.10 3.42
N LEU A 237 -16.62 -15.37 3.41
CA LEU A 237 -17.08 -16.39 2.46
C LEU A 237 -17.96 -17.44 3.16
N PRO A 238 -18.93 -18.03 2.45
CA PRO A 238 -19.76 -19.08 3.04
C PRO A 238 -18.92 -20.31 3.39
N ALA A 239 -19.25 -20.94 4.51
CA ALA A 239 -18.67 -22.24 4.86
C ALA A 239 -19.19 -23.34 3.92
N GLY A 240 -18.32 -24.28 3.52
CA GLY A 240 -18.72 -25.42 2.71
C GLY A 240 -17.58 -26.10 1.95
N LEU A 241 -17.97 -27.06 1.11
CA LEU A 241 -17.14 -27.70 0.09
C LEU A 241 -17.83 -27.53 -1.27
N PRO A 242 -17.07 -27.46 -2.39
CA PRO A 242 -15.61 -27.52 -2.48
C PRO A 242 -14.93 -26.20 -2.08
N LYS A 243 -13.68 -26.28 -1.57
CA LYS A 243 -12.84 -25.11 -1.32
C LYS A 243 -11.92 -24.85 -2.52
N ARG A 244 -11.85 -23.60 -2.97
CA ARG A 244 -10.82 -23.18 -3.92
C ARG A 244 -9.47 -23.11 -3.21
N ARG A 245 -8.42 -23.60 -3.86
CA ARG A 245 -7.09 -23.67 -3.28
C ARG A 245 -6.20 -22.54 -3.77
N ALA A 246 -5.70 -21.74 -2.84
CA ALA A 246 -4.67 -20.75 -3.10
C ALA A 246 -3.28 -21.30 -2.77
N VAL A 247 -2.30 -21.00 -3.60
CA VAL A 247 -0.89 -21.36 -3.38
C VAL A 247 0.02 -20.15 -3.61
N LEU A 248 1.18 -20.14 -2.95
CA LEU A 248 2.23 -19.18 -3.27
C LEU A 248 2.94 -19.61 -4.56
N ALA A 249 3.11 -18.67 -5.49
CA ALA A 249 3.83 -18.89 -6.73
C ALA A 249 4.65 -17.64 -7.08
N GLY A 250 5.76 -17.80 -7.80
CA GLY A 250 6.58 -16.66 -8.18
C GLY A 250 7.98 -17.03 -8.65
N PRO A 251 8.85 -16.02 -8.84
CA PRO A 251 10.21 -16.22 -9.31
C PRO A 251 11.03 -17.08 -8.35
N GLY A 252 11.79 -18.04 -8.89
CA GLY A 252 12.63 -18.96 -8.10
C GLY A 252 11.86 -20.07 -7.37
N GLN A 253 10.53 -20.06 -7.39
CA GLN A 253 9.70 -21.14 -6.82
C GLN A 253 9.48 -22.26 -7.84
N PRO A 254 9.18 -23.50 -7.38
CA PRO A 254 8.72 -24.57 -8.25
C PRO A 254 7.50 -24.16 -9.07
N ALA A 255 7.28 -24.83 -10.21
CA ALA A 255 6.10 -24.60 -11.02
C ALA A 255 4.82 -24.78 -10.17
N PRO A 256 3.84 -23.86 -10.29
CA PRO A 256 2.62 -23.94 -9.49
C PRO A 256 1.86 -25.22 -9.79
N ASP A 257 1.27 -25.80 -8.75
CA ASP A 257 0.43 -26.98 -8.85
C ASP A 257 -0.70 -26.75 -9.88
N PRO A 258 -0.82 -27.61 -10.92
CA PRO A 258 -1.89 -27.48 -11.92
C PRO A 258 -3.31 -27.50 -11.35
N ALA A 259 -3.50 -28.04 -10.14
CA ALA A 259 -4.78 -28.08 -9.44
C ALA A 259 -5.05 -26.83 -8.56
N ALA A 260 -4.15 -25.85 -8.52
CA ALA A 260 -4.38 -24.61 -7.80
C ALA A 260 -5.32 -23.66 -8.57
N ASP A 261 -6.33 -23.14 -7.88
CA ASP A 261 -7.30 -22.20 -8.45
C ASP A 261 -6.80 -20.75 -8.44
N ILE A 262 -5.91 -20.43 -7.50
CA ILE A 262 -5.50 -19.07 -7.15
C ILE A 262 -3.99 -19.06 -6.87
N LEU A 263 -3.27 -18.08 -7.43
CA LEU A 263 -1.83 -17.91 -7.23
C LEU A 263 -1.55 -16.61 -6.48
N LEU A 264 -1.02 -16.68 -5.28
CA LEU A 264 -0.47 -15.53 -4.55
C LEU A 264 0.92 -15.22 -5.13
N VAL A 265 1.04 -14.11 -5.87
CA VAL A 265 2.21 -13.81 -6.72
C VAL A 265 2.76 -12.40 -6.47
N PRO A 266 4.07 -12.17 -6.65
CA PRO A 266 4.66 -10.86 -6.41
C PRO A 266 4.37 -9.88 -7.55
N VAL A 267 4.36 -8.59 -7.21
CA VAL A 267 4.33 -7.46 -8.14
C VAL A 267 5.73 -6.88 -8.28
N HIS A 268 6.11 -6.57 -9.51
CA HIS A 268 7.42 -6.05 -9.83
C HIS A 268 7.58 -4.63 -9.27
N PRO A 269 8.52 -4.36 -8.34
CA PRO A 269 8.60 -3.08 -7.63
C PRO A 269 8.89 -1.89 -8.54
N GLN A 270 9.54 -2.09 -9.68
CA GLN A 270 9.85 -1.00 -10.63
C GLN A 270 8.78 -0.75 -11.70
N THR A 271 8.00 -1.77 -12.09
CA THR A 271 7.09 -1.70 -13.24
C THR A 271 5.62 -1.82 -12.85
N GLY A 272 5.32 -2.36 -11.67
CA GLY A 272 3.96 -2.64 -11.21
C GLY A 272 3.33 -3.86 -11.90
N LEU A 273 4.06 -4.57 -12.76
CA LEU A 273 3.56 -5.76 -13.42
C LEU A 273 3.49 -6.93 -12.44
N THR A 274 2.36 -7.62 -12.44
CA THR A 274 2.19 -8.85 -11.66
C THR A 274 2.99 -9.97 -12.31
N TRP A 275 3.69 -10.77 -11.51
CA TRP A 275 4.41 -11.93 -12.02
C TRP A 275 3.45 -12.92 -12.70
N THR A 276 3.87 -13.45 -13.85
CA THR A 276 3.16 -14.48 -14.60
C THR A 276 4.06 -15.70 -14.77
N PRO A 277 3.52 -16.93 -14.67
CA PRO A 277 4.32 -18.14 -14.85
C PRO A 277 4.88 -18.21 -16.29
N PRO A 278 6.13 -18.69 -16.48
CA PRO A 278 6.74 -18.80 -17.81
C PRO A 278 6.00 -19.74 -18.77
N VAL A 279 5.34 -20.76 -18.21
CA VAL A 279 4.45 -21.67 -18.92
C VAL A 279 3.04 -21.43 -18.37
N PRO A 280 2.05 -21.11 -19.21
CA PRO A 280 0.67 -20.99 -18.76
C PRO A 280 0.19 -22.35 -18.24
N THR A 281 0.08 -22.49 -16.92
CA THR A 281 -0.77 -23.52 -16.31
C THR A 281 -2.25 -23.12 -16.48
N ALA A 282 -3.16 -24.02 -16.14
CA ALA A 282 -4.62 -23.81 -16.11
C ALA A 282 -5.01 -22.40 -15.56
N PRO A 283 -6.23 -21.86 -15.82
CA PRO A 283 -6.56 -20.45 -15.64
C PRO A 283 -6.69 -20.06 -14.15
N ALA A 284 -5.60 -20.14 -13.41
CA ALA A 284 -5.50 -19.77 -12.02
C ALA A 284 -5.42 -18.25 -11.91
N TYR A 285 -6.19 -17.68 -11.00
CA TYR A 285 -6.27 -16.22 -10.86
C TYR A 285 -5.05 -15.70 -10.08
N PRO A 286 -4.26 -14.77 -10.64
CA PRO A 286 -3.14 -14.15 -9.93
C PRO A 286 -3.65 -13.11 -8.92
N VAL A 287 -3.29 -13.31 -7.65
CA VAL A 287 -3.51 -12.37 -6.55
C VAL A 287 -2.19 -11.63 -6.31
N PRO A 288 -2.14 -10.32 -6.58
CA PRO A 288 -0.93 -9.53 -6.46
C PRO A 288 -0.56 -9.27 -5.00
N LEU A 289 0.73 -9.40 -4.69
CA LEU A 289 1.34 -9.00 -3.42
C LEU A 289 2.59 -8.14 -3.69
N PRO A 290 2.90 -7.14 -2.85
CA PRO A 290 4.21 -6.50 -2.87
C PRO A 290 5.34 -7.54 -2.74
N LEU A 291 6.43 -7.35 -3.50
CA LEU A 291 7.54 -8.32 -3.56
C LEU A 291 8.13 -8.61 -2.18
N ASP A 292 8.35 -7.58 -1.38
CA ASP A 292 8.89 -7.65 -0.02
C ASP A 292 8.01 -8.46 0.95
N VAL A 293 6.68 -8.32 0.85
CA VAL A 293 5.71 -9.12 1.62
C VAL A 293 5.69 -10.57 1.10
N TRP A 294 5.68 -10.76 -0.22
CA TRP A 294 5.67 -12.09 -0.82
C TRP A 294 6.92 -12.90 -0.48
N LEU A 295 8.11 -12.28 -0.50
CA LEU A 295 9.37 -12.92 -0.12
C LEU A 295 9.32 -13.51 1.28
N TRP A 296 8.69 -12.81 2.23
CA TRP A 296 8.52 -13.30 3.59
C TRP A 296 7.54 -14.48 3.69
N LEU A 297 6.53 -14.55 2.82
CA LEU A 297 5.58 -15.66 2.79
C LEU A 297 6.18 -16.94 2.20
N VAL A 298 7.06 -16.83 1.20
CA VAL A 298 7.68 -18.00 0.54
C VAL A 298 8.94 -18.51 1.20
N ALA A 299 9.66 -17.63 1.91
CA ALA A 299 10.83 -17.96 2.67
C ALA A 299 10.72 -17.29 4.05
N PRO A 300 9.77 -17.73 4.90
CA PRO A 300 9.62 -17.16 6.22
C PRO A 300 10.94 -17.31 6.95
N GLN A 301 11.57 -16.20 7.32
CA GLN A 301 12.70 -16.29 8.23
C GLN A 301 12.18 -16.94 9.51
N PRO A 302 12.98 -17.78 10.17
CA PRO A 302 12.64 -18.22 11.51
C PRO A 302 12.40 -16.94 12.31
N CYS A 303 11.16 -16.69 12.74
CA CYS A 303 10.93 -15.76 13.84
C CYS A 303 11.93 -16.20 14.88
N LEU A 304 12.95 -15.37 15.17
CA LEU A 304 14.01 -15.78 16.08
C LEU A 304 13.32 -16.37 17.30
N PRO A 305 13.54 -17.67 17.58
CA PRO A 305 12.77 -18.35 18.58
C PRO A 305 12.93 -17.54 19.86
N TYR A 306 11.78 -17.20 20.43
CA TYR A 306 11.64 -16.87 21.84
C TYR A 306 12.74 -17.62 22.61
N PRO A 307 13.62 -16.96 23.39
CA PRO A 307 14.56 -17.74 24.18
C PRO A 307 13.73 -18.68 25.04
N ALA A 308 13.91 -19.99 24.86
CA ALA A 308 13.14 -21.06 25.50
C ALA A 308 13.20 -21.01 27.05
N SER A 309 13.95 -20.07 27.62
CA SER A 309 13.84 -19.68 29.02
C SER A 309 12.51 -18.96 29.24
N GLY A 310 11.55 -19.66 29.87
CA GLY A 310 10.49 -19.01 30.63
C GLY A 310 11.03 -17.86 31.47
N ARG A 311 10.18 -16.86 31.75
CA ARG A 311 10.46 -15.63 32.52
C ARG A 311 11.86 -15.60 33.11
N ILE A 312 12.76 -14.90 32.42
CA ILE A 312 14.07 -14.56 32.97
C ILE A 312 13.84 -13.90 34.35
N PRO A 313 14.58 -14.31 35.40
CA PRO A 313 14.49 -13.73 36.73
C PRO A 313 14.58 -12.19 36.70
N ARG A 314 13.80 -11.52 37.56
CA ARG A 314 13.65 -10.05 37.56
C ARG A 314 14.97 -9.28 37.77
N ASP A 315 16.00 -9.96 38.24
CA ASP A 315 17.34 -9.48 38.54
C ASP A 315 18.30 -9.49 37.34
N VAL A 316 17.91 -10.06 36.19
CA VAL A 316 18.71 -10.01 34.96
C VAL A 316 18.32 -8.80 34.14
N LEU A 317 19.21 -7.81 34.10
CA LEU A 317 19.11 -6.64 33.21
C LEU A 317 19.26 -7.08 31.76
N ARG A 318 18.31 -6.68 30.90
CA ARG A 318 18.44 -6.75 29.44
C ARG A 318 18.69 -5.35 28.90
N ASP A 319 19.68 -5.21 28.03
CA ASP A 319 19.89 -3.99 27.24
C ASP A 319 18.89 -3.89 26.07
N ASP A 320 18.35 -5.03 25.60
CA ASP A 320 17.36 -5.09 24.51
C ASP A 320 15.96 -5.49 25.00
N PRO A 321 14.92 -4.65 24.79
CA PRO A 321 13.55 -5.10 24.97
C PRO A 321 13.25 -6.22 23.97
N LEU A 322 12.66 -7.32 24.45
CA LEU A 322 12.11 -8.34 23.54
C LEU A 322 11.19 -7.67 22.52
N PRO A 323 11.20 -8.06 21.23
CA PRO A 323 10.14 -7.68 20.31
C PRO A 323 8.83 -8.12 20.95
N LEU A 324 8.03 -7.15 21.39
CA LEU A 324 6.73 -7.46 21.97
C LEU A 324 5.85 -7.82 20.78
N LEU A 325 5.58 -9.12 20.61
CA LEU A 325 4.60 -9.54 19.62
C LEU A 325 3.29 -8.77 19.85
N PRO A 326 2.60 -8.35 18.77
CA PRO A 326 1.34 -7.63 18.92
C PRO A 326 0.38 -8.43 19.79
N ASN A 327 -0.28 -7.75 20.72
CA ASN A 327 -1.26 -8.37 21.63
C ASN A 327 -2.61 -8.65 20.96
N HIS A 328 -2.69 -8.55 19.63
CA HIS A 328 -3.89 -8.72 18.84
C HIS A 328 -3.61 -9.51 17.56
N GLN A 329 -4.64 -10.17 17.07
CA GLN A 329 -4.59 -10.90 15.81
C GLN A 329 -4.49 -9.92 14.63
N PHE A 330 -3.89 -10.39 13.54
CA PHE A 330 -3.76 -9.63 12.29
C PHE A 330 -5.12 -9.10 11.81
N ARG A 331 -5.11 -7.90 11.24
CA ARG A 331 -6.25 -7.30 10.54
C ARG A 331 -5.79 -6.71 9.23
N ALA A 332 -6.54 -6.96 8.17
CA ALA A 332 -6.26 -6.36 6.88
C ALA A 332 -6.70 -4.89 6.89
N ASP A 333 -6.04 -4.01 6.15
CA ASP A 333 -6.44 -2.61 6.08
C ASP A 333 -7.76 -2.48 5.30
N GLY A 334 -8.84 -2.13 6.01
CA GLY A 334 -10.18 -2.02 5.43
C GLY A 334 -10.31 -0.93 4.37
N GLY A 335 -9.52 0.15 4.48
CA GLY A 335 -9.48 1.22 3.49
C GLY A 335 -8.92 0.75 2.15
N THR A 336 -7.79 0.05 2.18
CA THR A 336 -7.10 -0.53 1.02
C THR A 336 -7.91 -1.65 0.41
N PHE A 337 -8.52 -2.51 1.24
CA PHE A 337 -9.45 -3.54 0.79
C PHE A 337 -10.63 -2.94 0.01
N ARG A 338 -11.37 -2.00 0.61
CA ARG A 338 -12.53 -1.36 -0.04
C ARG A 338 -12.13 -0.67 -1.33
N ARG A 339 -11.05 0.12 -1.28
CA ARG A 339 -10.52 0.84 -2.44
C ARG A 339 -10.13 -0.09 -3.59
N THR A 340 -9.55 -1.25 -3.28
CA THR A 340 -9.20 -2.25 -4.29
C THR A 340 -10.47 -2.90 -4.85
N LEU A 341 -11.38 -3.34 -3.98
CA LEU A 341 -12.59 -4.07 -4.38
C LEU A 341 -13.50 -3.25 -5.31
N VAL A 342 -13.74 -1.96 -5.02
CA VAL A 342 -14.58 -1.10 -5.87
C VAL A 342 -14.00 -0.87 -7.26
N ARG A 343 -12.70 -1.14 -7.46
CA ARG A 343 -12.00 -1.03 -8.74
C ARG A 343 -11.91 -2.35 -9.51
N LEU A 344 -12.42 -3.44 -8.96
CA LEU A 344 -12.51 -4.72 -9.65
C LEU A 344 -13.91 -4.83 -10.27
N PRO A 345 -14.05 -5.04 -11.61
CA PRO A 345 -15.36 -5.13 -12.26
C PRO A 345 -16.30 -6.18 -11.64
N ALA A 346 -15.74 -7.24 -11.05
CA ALA A 346 -16.48 -8.31 -10.37
C ALA A 346 -17.32 -7.83 -9.17
N VAL A 347 -17.03 -6.66 -8.59
CA VAL A 347 -17.82 -6.06 -7.51
C VAL A 347 -19.26 -5.78 -7.91
N ARG A 348 -19.58 -5.78 -9.21
CA ARG A 348 -20.96 -5.69 -9.72
C ARG A 348 -21.83 -6.89 -9.35
N SER A 349 -21.22 -8.02 -8.99
CA SER A 349 -21.97 -9.20 -8.54
C SER A 349 -22.71 -8.92 -7.24
N PRO A 350 -23.96 -9.39 -7.08
CA PRO A 350 -24.79 -9.05 -5.91
C PRO A 350 -24.15 -9.41 -4.56
N TRP A 351 -23.46 -10.54 -4.48
CA TRP A 351 -22.87 -11.03 -3.23
C TRP A 351 -21.65 -10.19 -2.79
N LEU A 352 -20.82 -9.70 -3.74
CA LEU A 352 -19.72 -8.78 -3.42
C LEU A 352 -20.24 -7.40 -3.01
N ARG A 353 -21.36 -6.94 -3.59
CA ARG A 353 -22.02 -5.70 -3.14
C ARG A 353 -22.51 -5.83 -1.70
N THR A 354 -23.14 -6.95 -1.35
CA THR A 354 -23.58 -7.19 0.04
C THR A 354 -22.42 -7.12 1.03
N ILE A 355 -21.28 -7.76 0.71
CA ILE A 355 -20.08 -7.68 1.57
C ILE A 355 -19.59 -6.23 1.70
N LEU A 356 -19.54 -5.48 0.60
CA LEU A 356 -19.15 -4.08 0.60
C LEU A 356 -20.10 -3.22 1.45
N ASP A 357 -21.41 -3.41 1.32
CA ASP A 357 -22.43 -2.67 2.08
C ASP A 357 -22.36 -2.99 3.58
N ASP A 358 -22.15 -4.26 3.94
CA ASP A 358 -21.95 -4.72 5.32
C ASP A 358 -20.74 -4.07 5.97
N LEU A 359 -19.62 -3.99 5.24
CA LEU A 359 -18.43 -3.29 5.69
C LEU A 359 -18.65 -1.79 5.88
N THR A 360 -19.43 -1.18 5.00
CA THR A 360 -19.77 0.25 5.09
C THR A 360 -20.65 0.53 6.32
N ARG A 361 -21.47 -0.44 6.73
CA ARG A 361 -22.30 -0.40 7.95
C ARG A 361 -21.55 -0.83 9.23
N GLY A 362 -20.27 -1.20 9.12
CA GLY A 362 -19.41 -1.52 10.26
C GLY A 362 -19.61 -2.92 10.86
N SER A 363 -20.40 -3.80 10.25
CA SER A 363 -20.69 -5.14 10.80
C SER A 363 -19.45 -6.05 10.83
N ALA A 364 -18.46 -5.78 9.97
CA ALA A 364 -17.21 -6.51 9.86
C ALA A 364 -15.97 -5.72 10.35
N ALA A 365 -16.16 -4.65 11.14
CA ALA A 365 -15.06 -3.78 11.61
C ALA A 365 -14.03 -4.48 12.52
N HIS A 366 -14.29 -5.70 13.00
CA HIS A 366 -13.35 -6.49 13.80
C HIS A 366 -12.41 -7.39 12.97
N LEU A 367 -12.68 -7.50 11.66
CA LEU A 367 -11.86 -8.19 10.66
C LEU A 367 -10.82 -7.26 10.01
N PHE A 368 -11.04 -5.95 10.15
CA PHE A 368 -10.26 -4.87 9.55
C PHE A 368 -9.72 -3.89 10.60
#